data_AF-A0A1F4X7Z4-F1
#
_entry.id   AF-A0A1F4X7Z4-F1
#
_cell.length_a   1.000
_cell.length_b   1.000
_cell.length_c   1.000
_cell.angle_alpha   90.00
_cell.angle_beta   90.00
_cell.angle_gamma   90.00
#
_symmetry.space_group_name_H-M   'P 1'
#
loop_
_entity.id
_entity.type
_entity.pdbx_description
1 polymer ?
#
loop_
_entity_poly.entity_id
_entity_poly.type
_entity_poly.pdbx_seq_one_letter_code
_entity_poly.pdbx_strand_id
1 'polypeptide(L)'
;MARGGEFGEKRIRYFWDEDVRSGKMWQGVLGLSQPAWDVYMLHGLDAKWGRKPDLWMHQLGEVNLERASFLDANKLELEVRKLLESSSE
;
A
#
# COMPACT_ATOMS: atom_id res chain seq x y z
N MET A 1 -8.38 0.09 -21.22
CA MET A 1 -9.59 -0.45 -20.55
C MET A 1 -9.24 -0.68 -19.09
N ALA A 2 -10.03 -0.16 -18.15
CA ALA A 2 -9.76 -0.37 -16.73
C ALA A 2 -10.12 -1.82 -16.35
N ARG A 3 -9.13 -2.60 -15.90
CA ARG A 3 -9.32 -4.00 -15.44
C ARG A 3 -10.16 -4.09 -14.15
N GLY A 4 -10.61 -2.97 -13.59
CA GLY A 4 -11.42 -2.90 -12.38
C GLY A 4 -12.71 -3.72 -12.42
N GLY A 5 -13.31 -3.90 -13.60
CA GLY A 5 -14.51 -4.73 -13.76
C GLY A 5 -14.29 -6.23 -13.54
N GLU A 6 -13.04 -6.71 -13.61
CA GLU A 6 -12.67 -8.12 -13.37
C GLU A 6 -12.82 -8.50 -11.88
N PHE A 7 -12.82 -7.53 -10.97
CA PHE A 7 -12.73 -7.79 -9.53
C PHE A 7 -14.07 -7.97 -8.82
N GLY A 8 -15.22 -7.74 -9.48
CA GLY A 8 -16.59 -7.95 -8.95
C GLY A 8 -16.98 -7.13 -7.70
N GLU A 9 -16.02 -6.52 -7.01
CA GLU A 9 -16.13 -5.86 -5.72
C GLU A 9 -16.00 -4.34 -5.90
N LYS A 10 -17.03 -3.60 -5.48
CA LYS A 10 -17.14 -2.14 -5.67
C LYS A 10 -16.11 -1.35 -4.87
N ARG A 11 -15.52 -1.94 -3.82
CA ARG A 11 -14.48 -1.33 -3.01
C ARG A 11 -13.11 -1.33 -3.69
N ILE A 12 -12.90 -2.17 -4.70
CA ILE A 12 -11.62 -2.26 -5.42
C ILE A 12 -11.58 -1.22 -6.54
N ARG A 13 -10.55 -0.37 -6.51
CA ARG A 13 -10.26 0.60 -7.57
C ARG A 13 -8.93 0.24 -8.22
N TYR A 14 -8.90 0.23 -9.54
CA TYR A 14 -7.70 -0.02 -10.34
C TYR A 14 -7.37 1.21 -11.18
N PHE A 15 -6.11 1.64 -11.12
CA PHE A 15 -5.56 2.71 -11.92
C PHE A 15 -4.28 2.22 -12.60
N TRP A 16 -4.13 2.50 -13.88
CA TRP A 16 -2.89 2.30 -14.61
C TRP A 16 -2.09 3.61 -14.59
N ASP A 17 -0.80 3.53 -14.25
CA ASP A 17 0.10 4.68 -14.11
C ASP A 17 1.33 4.47 -14.98
N GLU A 18 1.17 4.73 -16.28
CA GLU A 18 2.21 4.53 -17.31
C GLU A 18 3.50 5.31 -17.01
N ASP A 19 3.36 6.51 -16.44
CA ASP A 19 4.46 7.42 -16.14
C ASP A 19 5.15 7.13 -14.80
N VAL A 20 4.67 6.13 -14.05
CA VAL A 20 5.17 5.74 -12.72
C VAL A 20 5.13 6.93 -11.73
N ARG A 21 4.12 7.80 -11.84
CA ARG A 21 4.00 9.02 -11.00
C ARG A 21 3.79 8.66 -9.53
N SER A 22 2.92 7.69 -9.28
CA SER A 22 2.57 7.18 -7.95
C SER A 22 3.78 6.49 -7.31
N GLY A 23 4.49 5.64 -8.08
CA GLY A 23 5.69 4.95 -7.61
C GLY A 23 6.79 5.93 -7.16
N LYS A 24 7.01 7.00 -7.93
CA LYS A 24 7.96 8.08 -7.58
C LYS A 24 7.51 8.91 -6.38
N MET A 25 6.22 9.20 -6.27
CA MET A 25 5.69 9.91 -5.09
C MET A 25 5.91 9.08 -3.81
N TRP A 26 5.53 7.81 -3.84
CA TRP A 26 5.66 6.92 -2.69
C TRP A 26 7.12 6.57 -2.37
N GLN A 27 8.02 6.59 -3.35
CA GLN A 27 9.46 6.48 -3.10
C GLN A 27 9.92 7.49 -2.03
N GLY A 28 9.56 8.77 -2.18
CA GLY A 28 9.92 9.81 -1.21
C GLY A 28 9.26 9.62 0.15
N VAL A 29 7.97 9.24 0.17
CA VAL A 29 7.21 9.04 1.42
C VAL A 29 7.72 7.83 2.21
N LEU A 30 8.10 6.75 1.53
CA LEU A 30 8.56 5.51 2.13
C LEU A 30 10.09 5.47 2.34
N GLY A 31 10.83 6.44 1.79
CA GLY A 31 12.28 6.52 1.90
C GLY A 31 13.02 5.47 1.05
N LEU A 32 12.44 5.07 -0.09
CA LEU A 32 13.00 4.04 -0.96
C LEU A 32 14.11 4.60 -1.86
N SER A 33 15.11 3.76 -2.19
CA SER A 33 16.14 4.09 -3.18
C SER A 33 15.64 3.98 -4.64
N GLN A 34 14.53 3.28 -4.85
CA GLN A 34 13.89 3.04 -6.14
C GLN A 34 12.39 3.40 -6.08
N PRO A 35 11.70 3.59 -7.23
CA PRO A 35 10.25 3.75 -7.25
C PRO A 35 9.55 2.65 -6.46
N ALA A 36 8.49 3.02 -5.72
CA ALA A 36 7.74 2.07 -4.91
C ALA A 36 7.04 1.03 -5.82
N TRP A 37 7.58 -0.18 -5.86
CA TRP A 37 7.05 -1.32 -6.59
C TRP A 37 6.86 -2.49 -5.62
N ASP A 38 5.77 -3.22 -5.78
CA ASP A 38 5.39 -4.41 -5.01
C ASP A 38 5.27 -4.08 -3.53
N VAL A 39 4.65 -2.93 -3.27
CA VAL A 39 4.37 -2.41 -1.93
C VAL A 39 2.91 -2.57 -1.57
N TYR A 40 2.67 -2.93 -0.32
CA TYR A 40 1.35 -3.03 0.29
C TYR A 40 1.30 -1.96 1.38
N MET A 41 0.33 -1.06 1.31
CA MET A 41 0.18 0.05 2.25
C MET A 41 -1.20 0.01 2.89
N LEU A 42 -1.25 0.13 4.21
CA LEU A 42 -2.48 0.31 4.96
C LEU A 42 -2.56 1.73 5.51
N HIS A 43 -3.73 2.31 5.35
CA HIS A 43 -4.06 3.66 5.78
C HIS A 43 -5.31 3.60 6.66
N GLY A 44 -5.24 4.14 7.86
CA GLY A 44 -6.38 4.29 8.76
C GLY A 44 -7.36 5.39 8.31
N LEU A 45 -8.46 5.53 9.05
CA LEU A 45 -9.55 6.46 8.73
C LEU A 45 -9.10 7.92 8.62
N ASP A 46 -8.16 8.33 9.47
CA ASP A 46 -7.63 9.70 9.52
C ASP A 46 -6.47 9.94 8.55
N ALA A 47 -6.20 8.99 7.65
CA ALA A 47 -5.10 9.08 6.71
C ALA A 47 -5.26 10.29 5.77
N LYS A 48 -4.15 11.00 5.58
CA LYS A 48 -4.05 12.11 4.64
C LYS A 48 -3.05 11.76 3.55
N TRP A 49 -3.35 12.15 2.32
CA TRP A 49 -2.45 11.98 1.19
C TRP A 49 -1.07 12.58 1.46
N GLY A 50 -0.02 11.87 1.02
CA GLY A 50 1.38 12.29 1.20
C GLY A 50 1.96 12.04 2.60
N ARG A 51 1.18 11.46 3.52
CA ARG A 51 1.71 10.97 4.80
C ARG A 51 2.09 9.50 4.71
N LYS A 52 3.02 9.11 5.59
CA LYS A 52 3.44 7.72 5.74
C LYS A 52 2.24 6.85 6.14
N PRO A 53 2.04 5.68 5.51
CA PRO A 53 1.02 4.72 5.92
C PRO A 53 1.28 4.21 7.35
N ASP A 54 0.22 3.78 8.01
CA ASP A 54 0.27 3.18 9.36
C ASP A 54 1.06 1.87 9.35
N LEU A 55 0.90 1.10 8.28
CA LEU A 55 1.68 -0.09 7.98
C LEU A 55 2.03 -0.11 6.50
N TRP A 56 3.24 -0.57 6.19
CA TRP A 56 3.54 -0.99 4.83
C TRP A 56 4.53 -2.14 4.80
N MET A 57 4.47 -2.91 3.72
CA MET A 57 5.31 -4.07 3.44
C MET A 57 5.75 -4.05 1.99
N HIS A 58 6.81 -4.77 1.67
CA HIS A 58 7.31 -4.93 0.30
C HIS A 58 7.57 -6.40 -0.02
N GLN A 59 7.44 -6.79 -1.29
CA GLN A 59 7.65 -8.17 -1.73
C GLN A 59 9.13 -8.50 -2.01
N LEU A 60 9.92 -7.53 -2.47
CA LEU A 60 11.27 -7.76 -3.00
C LEU A 60 12.38 -7.24 -2.07
N GLY A 61 13.43 -8.05 -1.87
CA GLY A 61 14.48 -7.83 -0.85
C GLY A 61 15.52 -6.76 -1.15
N GLU A 62 15.38 -6.01 -2.23
CA GLU A 62 16.32 -4.95 -2.62
C GLU A 62 16.03 -3.60 -1.94
N VAL A 63 14.95 -3.54 -1.16
CA VAL A 63 14.63 -2.38 -0.32
C VAL A 63 15.47 -2.44 0.94
N ASN A 64 16.66 -1.84 0.89
CA ASN A 64 17.56 -1.74 2.03
C ASN A 64 17.01 -0.70 3.04
N LEU A 65 16.03 -1.10 3.86
CA LEU A 65 15.44 -0.23 4.89
C LEU A 65 15.22 -0.99 6.20
N GLU A 66 15.78 -0.44 7.28
CA GLU A 66 15.51 -0.84 8.68
C GLU A 66 14.03 -0.72 9.10
N ARG A 67 13.16 -0.17 8.22
CA ARG A 67 11.82 0.34 8.57
C ARG A 67 10.67 -0.34 7.85
N ALA A 68 10.94 -1.30 6.96
CA ALA A 68 9.93 -2.03 6.21
C ALA A 68 10.06 -3.53 6.46
N SER A 69 8.95 -4.22 6.67
CA SER A 69 8.95 -5.68 6.72
C SER A 69 8.74 -6.24 5.32
N PHE A 70 9.37 -7.39 5.04
CA PHE A 70 8.94 -8.25 3.94
C PHE A 70 7.44 -8.57 4.08
N LEU A 71 6.79 -8.80 2.95
CA LEU A 71 5.39 -9.20 2.91
C LEU A 71 5.17 -10.46 3.77
N ASP A 72 4.38 -10.27 4.84
CA ASP A 72 3.84 -11.34 5.67
C ASP A 72 2.32 -11.29 5.53
N ALA A 73 1.76 -12.27 4.84
CA ALA A 73 0.34 -12.32 4.53
C ALA A 73 -0.53 -12.39 5.80
N ASN A 74 -0.10 -13.13 6.82
CA ASN A 74 -0.87 -13.27 8.07
C ASN A 74 -0.88 -11.95 8.84
N LYS A 75 0.26 -11.28 8.91
CA LYS A 75 0.35 -9.96 9.54
C LYS A 75 -0.46 -8.91 8.78
N LEU A 76 -0.39 -8.91 7.45
CA LEU A 76 -1.18 -7.99 6.63
C LEU A 76 -2.68 -8.20 6.84
N GLU A 77 -3.14 -9.46 6.84
CA GLU A 77 -4.55 -9.79 7.08
C GLU A 77 -5.01 -9.31 8.47
N LEU A 78 -4.20 -9.58 9.50
CA LEU A 78 -4.50 -9.16 10.88
C LEU A 78 -4.66 -7.63 10.98
N GLU A 79 -3.76 -6.86 10.40
CA GLU A 79 -3.81 -5.40 10.45
C GLU A 79 -4.96 -4.82 9.62
N VAL A 80 -5.32 -5.45 8.49
CA VAL A 80 -6.53 -5.09 7.75
C VAL A 80 -7.78 -5.31 8.59
N ARG A 81 -7.90 -6.44 9.30
CA ARG A 81 -9.06 -6.73 10.16
C ARG A 81 -9.23 -5.69 11.26
N LYS A 82 -8.13 -5.34 11.95
CA LYS A 82 -8.14 -4.29 12.99
C LYS A 82 -8.65 -2.95 12.46
N LEU A 83 -8.18 -2.54 11.27
CA LEU A 83 -8.62 -1.29 10.65
C LEU A 83 -10.11 -1.31 10.32
N LEU A 84 -10.61 -2.42 9.78
CA LEU A 84 -12.03 -2.58 9.46
C LEU A 84 -12.92 -2.55 10.72
N GLU A 85 -12.49 -3.18 11.81
CA GLU A 85 -13.21 -3.18 13.08
C GLU A 85 -13.24 -1.77 13.71
N SER A 86 -12.12 -1.04 13.67
CA SER A 86 -12.04 0.35 14.15
C SER A 86 -12.83 1.37 13.32
N SER A 87 -13.31 0.96 12.14
CA SER A 87 -14.11 1.80 11.23
C SER A 87 -15.62 1.61 11.37
N SER A 88 -16.05 0.77 12.32
CA SER A 88 -17.45 0.35 12.49
C SER A 88 -18.16 0.94 13.71
N GLU A 89 -17.60 2.00 14.31
CA GLU A 89 -18.24 2.82 15.37
C GLU A 89 -18.79 4.15 14.84
#